data_AF-A0AAV4DPA6-F1
#
_entry.id   AF-A0AAV4DPA6-F1
#
_cell.length_a   1.000
_cell.length_b   1.000
_cell.length_c   1.000
_cell.angle_alpha   90.00
_cell.angle_beta   90.00
_cell.angle_gamma   90.00
#
_symmetry.space_group_name_H-M   'P 1'
#
loop_
_entity.id
_entity.type
_entity.pdbx_description
1 polymer ?
#
loop_
_entity_poly.entity_id
_entity_poly.type
_entity_poly.pdbx_seq_one_letter_code
_entity_poly.pdbx_strand_id
1 'polypeptide(L)'
;MTRRNLQPFSCIFVDFSFYCFYCGGADIVEEYKCGKVRLLALLEESDDPVVKTVQPSLKTGRKWKVTEAVDEAKECLKMKEVIGQTQTDRRGLGSTTVKWWSKTEGKEKRDMFIDEIRDKEDSTRVQKAVQQPQQGRWTNWDTAI
;
A
#
# COMPACT_ATOMS: atom_id res chain seq x y z
N MET A 1 34.80 -43.11 23.72
CA MET A 1 33.44 -42.68 24.14
C MET A 1 33.56 -41.25 24.63
N THR A 2 33.60 -40.27 23.72
CA THR A 2 32.64 -39.15 23.77
C THR A 2 32.49 -38.55 22.38
N ARG A 3 31.24 -38.51 21.91
CA ARG A 3 30.82 -38.04 20.59
C ARG A 3 31.11 -36.55 20.45
N ARG A 4 31.78 -36.16 19.36
CA ARG A 4 31.79 -34.78 18.87
C ARG A 4 30.34 -34.45 18.48
N ASN A 5 29.73 -33.52 19.22
CA ASN A 5 28.42 -32.95 18.87
C ASN A 5 28.58 -32.17 17.57
N LEU A 6 28.14 -32.78 16.46
CA LEU A 6 27.77 -32.08 15.24
C LEU A 6 26.58 -31.17 15.57
N GLN A 7 26.84 -29.87 15.69
CA GLN A 7 25.81 -28.85 15.54
C GLN A 7 25.48 -28.75 14.04
N PRO A 8 24.20 -28.80 13.64
CA PRO A 8 23.83 -28.81 12.23
C PRO A 8 24.07 -27.43 11.62
N PHE A 9 24.94 -27.40 10.60
CA PHE A 9 25.02 -26.35 9.60
C PHE A 9 23.69 -26.31 8.81
N SER A 10 22.68 -25.62 9.34
CA SER A 10 21.44 -25.38 8.60
C SER A 10 20.72 -24.16 9.16
N CYS A 11 21.10 -22.94 8.74
CA CYS A 11 20.24 -21.76 8.93
C CYS A 11 20.60 -20.51 8.08
N ILE A 12 21.54 -20.56 7.12
CA ILE A 12 21.90 -19.36 6.33
C ILE A 12 21.21 -19.33 4.94
N PHE A 13 20.57 -20.43 4.52
CA PHE A 13 19.99 -20.55 3.17
C PHE A 13 18.46 -20.37 3.10
N VAL A 14 17.84 -19.73 4.10
CA VAL A 14 16.38 -19.49 4.11
C VAL A 14 15.99 -18.01 4.07
N ASP A 15 16.92 -17.08 4.28
CA ASP A 15 16.56 -15.66 4.39
C ASP A 15 16.30 -14.98 3.04
N PHE A 16 16.91 -15.47 1.95
CA PHE A 16 16.72 -14.84 0.62
C PHE A 16 15.41 -15.26 -0.07
N SER A 17 14.84 -16.42 0.28
CA SER A 17 13.52 -16.84 -0.25
C SER A 17 12.34 -16.21 0.50
N PHE A 18 12.51 -15.83 1.77
CA PHE A 18 11.44 -15.20 2.55
C PHE A 18 11.23 -13.73 2.20
N TYR A 19 12.29 -13.02 1.82
CA TYR A 19 12.20 -11.62 1.37
C TYR A 19 11.43 -11.50 0.04
N CYS A 20 11.52 -12.51 -0.83
CA CYS A 20 10.83 -12.50 -2.13
C CYS A 20 9.32 -12.76 -2.01
N PHE A 21 8.88 -13.55 -1.01
CA PHE A 21 7.45 -13.83 -0.82
C PHE A 21 6.67 -12.65 -0.24
N TYR A 22 7.33 -11.73 0.48
CA TYR A 22 6.70 -10.55 1.05
C TYR A 22 7.06 -9.23 0.35
N CYS A 23 8.01 -9.19 -0.60
CA CYS A 23 8.38 -7.95 -1.28
C CYS A 23 8.21 -8.00 -2.82
N GLY A 24 7.95 -9.19 -3.40
CA GLY A 24 7.96 -9.40 -4.86
C GLY A 24 6.60 -9.56 -5.55
N GLY A 25 5.49 -9.56 -4.82
CA GLY A 25 4.16 -9.67 -5.40
C GLY A 25 3.23 -8.64 -4.78
N ALA A 26 2.75 -7.69 -5.57
CA ALA A 26 1.53 -6.98 -5.25
C ALA A 26 0.46 -8.03 -4.89
N ASP A 27 -0.12 -7.90 -3.72
CA ASP A 27 -1.14 -8.83 -3.24
C ASP A 27 -2.31 -8.80 -4.24
N ILE A 28 -2.88 -9.95 -4.60
CA ILE A 28 -4.04 -10.02 -5.52
C ILE A 28 -5.18 -9.16 -4.98
N VAL A 29 -5.27 -9.02 -3.66
CA VAL A 29 -6.23 -8.15 -2.99
C VAL A 29 -5.96 -6.67 -3.24
N GLU A 30 -4.70 -6.25 -3.23
CA GLU A 30 -4.29 -4.87 -3.52
C GLU A 30 -4.67 -4.51 -4.96
N GLU A 31 -4.22 -5.30 -5.93
CA GLU A 31 -4.54 -5.05 -7.36
C GLU A 31 -6.05 -5.15 -7.64
N TYR A 32 -6.78 -6.03 -6.95
CA TYR A 32 -8.24 -6.06 -7.02
C TYR A 32 -8.86 -4.75 -6.53
N LYS A 33 -8.42 -4.23 -5.37
CA LYS A 33 -8.95 -2.99 -4.79
C LYS A 33 -8.60 -1.79 -5.66
N CYS A 34 -7.33 -1.65 -6.03
CA CYS A 34 -6.86 -0.59 -6.92
C CYS A 34 -7.55 -0.65 -8.28
N GLY A 35 -7.75 -1.84 -8.86
CA GLY A 35 -8.48 -2.01 -10.11
C GLY A 35 -9.94 -1.57 -10.03
N LYS A 36 -10.65 -1.92 -8.96
CA LYS A 36 -12.04 -1.49 -8.74
C LYS A 36 -12.16 0.01 -8.55
N VAL A 37 -11.24 0.60 -7.79
CA VAL A 37 -11.20 2.04 -7.55
C VAL A 37 -10.87 2.80 -8.83
N ARG A 38 -9.86 2.34 -9.59
CA ARG A 38 -9.49 2.90 -10.89
C ARG A 38 -10.67 2.91 -11.85
N LEU A 39 -11.45 1.82 -11.87
CA LEU A 39 -12.66 1.72 -12.68
C LEU A 39 -13.73 2.71 -12.23
N LEU A 40 -13.95 2.90 -10.92
CA LEU A 40 -14.88 3.91 -10.41
C LEU A 40 -14.46 5.32 -10.87
N ALA A 41 -13.19 5.66 -10.68
CA ALA A 41 -12.66 6.97 -11.05
C ALA A 41 -12.79 7.24 -12.56
N LEU A 42 -12.61 6.22 -13.40
CA LEU A 42 -12.83 6.33 -14.85
C LEU A 42 -14.30 6.58 -15.21
N LEU A 43 -15.23 5.94 -14.49
CA LEU A 43 -16.66 6.16 -14.72
C LEU A 43 -17.08 7.57 -14.29
N GLU A 44 -16.57 8.06 -13.16
CA GLU A 44 -16.83 9.42 -12.67
C GLU A 44 -16.28 10.50 -13.61
N GLU A 45 -15.10 10.28 -14.20
CA GLU A 45 -14.47 11.21 -15.14
C GLU A 45 -14.93 11.08 -16.59
N SER A 46 -15.73 10.06 -16.92
CA SER A 46 -16.16 9.82 -18.31
C SER A 46 -16.97 10.99 -18.86
N ASP A 47 -16.72 11.44 -20.09
CA ASP A 47 -17.44 12.58 -20.69
C ASP A 47 -18.84 12.24 -21.22
N ASP A 48 -19.16 10.95 -21.32
CA ASP A 48 -20.44 10.48 -21.85
C ASP A 48 -21.60 10.84 -20.90
N PRO A 49 -22.60 11.63 -21.35
CA PRO A 49 -23.74 12.01 -20.51
C PRO A 49 -24.57 10.81 -20.04
N VAL A 50 -24.62 9.71 -20.81
CA VAL A 50 -25.36 8.50 -20.42
C VAL A 50 -24.66 7.82 -19.25
N VAL A 51 -23.33 7.74 -19.27
CA VAL A 51 -22.56 7.14 -18.17
C VAL A 51 -22.63 8.00 -16.92
N LYS A 52 -22.53 9.34 -17.06
CA LYS A 52 -22.68 10.28 -15.93
C LYS A 52 -24.05 10.23 -15.27
N THR A 53 -25.11 9.99 -16.04
CA THR A 53 -26.49 9.92 -15.52
C THR A 53 -26.81 8.58 -14.86
N VAL A 54 -26.33 7.48 -15.43
CA VAL A 54 -26.63 6.13 -14.91
C VAL A 54 -25.77 5.81 -13.68
N GLN A 55 -24.52 6.29 -13.61
CA GLN A 55 -23.54 6.03 -12.54
C GLN A 55 -23.64 4.60 -11.98
N PRO A 56 -23.21 3.60 -12.77
CA PRO A 56 -23.40 2.20 -12.39
C PRO A 56 -22.67 1.89 -11.09
N SER A 57 -23.42 1.38 -10.11
CA SER A 57 -22.84 0.99 -8.83
C SER A 57 -21.93 -0.22 -8.99
N LEU A 58 -20.71 -0.11 -8.49
CA LEU A 58 -19.76 -1.21 -8.57
C LEU A 58 -20.14 -2.31 -7.61
N LYS A 59 -20.46 -3.48 -8.17
CA LYS A 59 -20.66 -4.71 -7.40
C LYS A 59 -19.35 -5.08 -6.71
N THR A 60 -19.31 -4.76 -5.42
CA THR A 60 -18.26 -5.15 -4.48
C THR A 60 -18.86 -5.98 -3.36
N GLY A 61 -18.05 -6.80 -2.70
CA GLY A 61 -18.52 -7.71 -1.67
C GLY A 61 -18.97 -6.99 -0.40
N ARG A 62 -19.54 -7.72 0.55
CA ARG A 62 -20.02 -7.16 1.83
C ARG A 62 -18.92 -6.51 2.69
N LYS A 63 -17.69 -7.02 2.61
CA LYS A 63 -16.58 -6.63 3.50
C LYS A 63 -15.91 -5.32 3.14
N TRP A 64 -16.06 -4.86 1.90
CA TRP A 64 -15.34 -3.70 1.39
C TRP A 64 -16.17 -3.00 0.34
N LYS A 65 -16.38 -1.70 0.55
CA LYS A 65 -17.11 -0.83 -0.37
C LYS A 65 -16.15 0.16 -0.99
N VAL A 66 -16.28 0.36 -2.30
CA VAL A 66 -15.37 1.22 -3.06
C VAL A 66 -15.56 2.68 -2.67
N THR A 67 -16.80 3.16 -2.55
CA THR A 67 -17.10 4.57 -2.25
C THR A 67 -16.49 5.01 -0.92
N GLU A 68 -16.67 4.20 0.13
CA GLU A 68 -16.10 4.49 1.45
C GLU A 68 -14.56 4.53 1.41
N ALA A 69 -13.93 3.58 0.69
CA ALA A 69 -12.48 3.57 0.51
C ALA A 69 -11.98 4.78 -0.28
N VAL A 70 -12.77 5.25 -1.24
CA VAL A 70 -12.46 6.43 -2.05
C VAL A 70 -12.50 7.70 -1.21
N ASP A 71 -13.56 7.86 -0.41
CA ASP A 71 -13.73 9.03 0.43
C ASP A 71 -12.64 9.11 1.50
N GLU A 72 -12.32 7.99 2.13
CA GLU A 72 -11.25 7.92 3.13
C GLU A 72 -9.88 8.27 2.53
N ALA A 73 -9.54 7.75 1.35
CA ALA A 73 -8.26 8.10 0.73
C ALA A 73 -8.23 9.56 0.24
N LYS A 74 -9.35 10.14 -0.19
CA LYS A 74 -9.45 11.60 -0.46
C LYS A 74 -9.20 12.42 0.80
N GLU A 75 -9.73 11.99 1.96
CA GLU A 75 -9.49 12.64 3.24
C GLU A 75 -8.03 12.51 3.70
N CYS A 76 -7.42 11.33 3.55
CA CYS A 76 -6.00 11.12 3.81
C CYS A 76 -5.12 12.05 2.97
N LEU A 77 -5.41 12.21 1.67
CA LEU A 77 -4.67 13.12 0.80
C LEU A 77 -4.83 14.58 1.21
N LYS A 78 -6.02 15.02 1.62
CA LYS A 78 -6.23 16.35 2.20
C LYS A 78 -5.43 16.54 3.48
N MET A 79 -5.38 15.52 4.34
CA MET A 79 -4.61 15.57 5.57
C MET A 79 -3.09 15.62 5.28
N LYS A 80 -2.60 14.85 4.32
CA LYS A 80 -1.21 14.93 3.84
C LYS A 80 -0.87 16.32 3.30
N GLU A 81 -1.82 16.97 2.63
CA GLU A 81 -1.67 18.36 2.18
C GLU A 81 -1.56 19.37 3.34
N VAL A 82 -2.33 19.19 4.43
CA VAL A 82 -2.22 20.02 5.64
C VAL A 82 -0.89 19.81 6.37
N ILE A 83 -0.45 18.55 6.49
CA ILE A 83 0.83 18.22 7.13
C ILE A 83 2.01 18.79 6.33
N GLY A 84 1.88 18.82 5.01
CA GLY A 84 2.91 19.29 4.10
C GLY A 84 4.04 18.28 3.91
N GLN A 85 5.23 18.78 3.57
CA GLN A 85 6.39 17.90 3.38
C GLN A 85 6.92 17.36 4.68
N THR A 86 6.93 16.04 4.79
CA THR A 86 7.69 15.33 5.80
C THR A 86 9.01 14.84 5.21
N GLN A 87 10.03 14.75 6.04
CA GLN A 87 11.28 14.12 5.66
C GLN A 87 11.03 12.62 5.47
N THR A 88 11.26 12.12 4.27
CA THR A 88 11.30 10.67 4.00
C THR A 88 12.76 10.23 4.05
N ASP A 89 13.05 9.22 4.89
CA ASP A 89 14.39 8.64 5.07
C ASP A 89 15.48 9.64 5.52
N ARG A 90 16.74 9.28 5.29
CA ARG A 90 17.92 10.13 5.54
C ARG A 90 18.24 11.10 4.40
N ARG A 91 17.27 11.41 3.53
CA ARG A 91 17.46 12.28 2.36
C ARG A 91 17.40 13.78 2.67
N GLY A 92 16.90 14.16 3.85
CA GLY A 92 16.72 15.55 4.27
C GLY A 92 15.46 16.20 3.68
N LEU A 93 15.17 17.42 4.13
CA LEU A 93 14.02 18.21 3.68
C LEU A 93 14.25 18.75 2.26
N GLY A 94 13.22 18.75 1.42
CA GLY A 94 13.26 19.30 0.06
C GLY A 94 13.86 18.38 -1.01
N SER A 95 14.23 17.14 -0.67
CA SER A 95 14.75 16.17 -1.65
C SER A 95 13.69 15.67 -2.64
N THR A 96 12.40 15.79 -2.32
CA THR A 96 11.29 15.25 -3.12
C THR A 96 10.37 16.37 -3.55
N THR A 97 9.95 16.37 -4.81
CA THR A 97 8.94 17.32 -5.31
C THR A 97 7.56 16.94 -4.78
N VAL A 98 6.88 17.85 -4.07
CA VAL A 98 5.49 17.64 -3.67
C VAL A 98 4.58 17.81 -4.85
N LYS A 99 3.69 16.85 -5.01
CA LYS A 99 2.48 17.05 -5.76
C LYS A 99 1.33 17.27 -4.77
N TRP A 100 0.62 18.38 -4.91
CA TRP A 100 -0.46 18.77 -4.00
C TRP A 100 -1.81 18.30 -4.53
N TRP A 101 -2.66 17.75 -3.67
CA TRP A 101 -3.98 17.24 -4.07
C TRP A 101 -4.88 18.36 -4.62
N SER A 102 -4.84 19.55 -4.02
CA SER A 102 -5.60 20.71 -4.51
C SER A 102 -5.17 21.21 -5.89
N LYS A 103 -3.90 21.01 -6.26
CA LYS A 103 -3.31 21.54 -7.50
C LYS A 103 -3.24 20.53 -8.64
N THR A 104 -3.59 19.27 -8.38
CA THR A 104 -3.55 18.20 -9.36
C THR A 104 -4.92 17.95 -9.96
N GLU A 105 -4.93 17.67 -11.25
CA GLU A 105 -6.14 17.46 -12.05
C GLU A 105 -6.00 16.25 -12.98
N GLY A 106 -7.13 15.70 -13.40
CA GLY A 106 -7.21 14.58 -14.35
C GLY A 106 -6.47 13.33 -13.88
N LYS A 107 -5.66 12.76 -14.79
CA LYS A 107 -4.97 11.47 -14.55
C LYS A 107 -4.05 11.51 -13.34
N GLU A 108 -3.31 12.60 -13.14
CA GLU A 108 -2.37 12.68 -12.00
C GLU A 108 -3.10 12.61 -10.67
N LYS A 109 -4.27 13.24 -10.59
CA LYS A 109 -5.13 13.19 -9.41
C LYS A 109 -5.61 11.76 -9.14
N ARG A 110 -6.00 11.02 -10.18
CA ARG A 110 -6.35 9.60 -10.03
C ARG A 110 -5.18 8.75 -9.57
N ASP A 111 -4.01 8.94 -10.16
CA ASP A 111 -2.82 8.16 -9.83
C ASP A 111 -2.45 8.37 -8.36
N MET A 112 -2.44 9.62 -7.86
CA MET A 112 -2.25 9.91 -6.43
C MET A 112 -3.20 9.16 -5.51
N PHE A 113 -4.48 9.17 -5.87
CA PHE A 113 -5.52 8.57 -5.08
C PHE A 113 -5.48 7.03 -5.12
N ILE A 114 -5.09 6.45 -6.26
CA ILE A 114 -4.85 5.00 -6.37
C ILE A 114 -3.62 4.59 -5.56
N ASP A 115 -2.55 5.38 -5.61
CA ASP A 115 -1.32 5.14 -4.85
C ASP A 115 -1.58 5.25 -3.34
N GLU A 116 -2.44 6.17 -2.89
CA GLU A 116 -2.87 6.24 -1.48
C GLU A 116 -3.53 4.94 -1.01
N ILE A 117 -4.32 4.30 -1.87
CA ILE A 117 -4.98 3.03 -1.53
C ILE A 117 -3.96 1.89 -1.47
N ARG A 118 -2.94 1.91 -2.33
CA ARG A 118 -1.82 0.96 -2.25
C ARG A 118 -1.06 1.12 -0.94
N ASP A 119 -0.68 2.34 -0.61
CA ASP A 119 0.02 2.67 0.64
C ASP A 119 -0.78 2.21 1.88
N LYS A 120 -2.11 2.30 1.82
CA LYS A 120 -3.00 1.84 2.89
C LYS A 120 -3.01 0.32 3.06
N GLU A 121 -3.06 -0.43 1.95
CA GLU A 121 -2.96 -1.89 2.00
C GLU A 121 -1.58 -2.34 2.47
N ASP A 122 -0.53 -1.64 2.04
CA ASP A 122 0.84 -1.86 2.51
C ASP A 122 0.98 -1.58 4.00
N SER A 123 0.40 -0.48 4.48
CA SER A 123 0.38 -0.16 5.91
C SER A 123 -0.34 -1.25 6.71
N THR A 124 -1.47 -1.76 6.20
CA THR A 124 -2.22 -2.87 6.82
C THR A 124 -1.39 -4.15 6.88
N ARG A 125 -0.60 -4.41 5.83
CA ARG A 125 0.30 -5.56 5.74
C ARG A 125 1.45 -5.45 6.74
N VAL A 126 2.08 -4.29 6.83
CA VAL A 126 3.13 -4.02 7.82
C VAL A 126 2.56 -4.13 9.24
N GLN A 127 1.37 -3.59 9.50
CA GLN A 127 0.70 -3.72 10.80
C GLN A 127 0.46 -5.20 11.19
N LYS A 128 0.02 -6.03 10.25
CA LYS A 128 -0.14 -7.47 10.47
C LYS A 128 1.21 -8.15 10.74
N ALA A 129 2.26 -7.77 10.01
CA ALA A 129 3.60 -8.33 10.21
C ALA A 129 4.10 -8.01 11.63
N VAL A 130 3.95 -6.77 12.09
CA VAL A 130 4.34 -6.35 13.46
C VAL A 130 3.63 -7.18 14.55
N GLN A 131 2.40 -7.61 14.31
CA GLN A 131 1.63 -8.44 15.24
C GLN A 131 2.06 -9.92 15.26
N GLN A 132 2.94 -10.35 14.34
CA GLN A 132 3.40 -11.73 14.21
C GLN A 132 4.84 -11.86 14.72
N PRO A 133 5.08 -12.25 16.00
CA PRO A 133 6.41 -12.18 16.61
C PRO A 133 7.46 -13.09 15.96
N GLN A 134 7.04 -14.21 15.35
CA GLN A 134 7.95 -15.14 14.68
C GLN A 134 8.12 -14.80 13.19
N GLN A 135 7.02 -14.63 12.45
CA GLN A 135 7.04 -14.38 11.00
C GLN A 135 7.38 -12.92 10.65
N GLY A 136 7.01 -11.99 11.52
CA GLY A 136 7.30 -10.56 11.40
C GLY A 136 8.62 -10.14 12.02
N ARG A 137 9.53 -11.06 12.35
CA ARG A 137 10.80 -10.71 13.01
C ARG A 137 11.64 -9.69 12.20
N TRP A 138 11.44 -9.63 10.89
CA TRP A 138 12.05 -8.63 10.00
C TRP A 138 11.59 -7.18 10.27
N THR A 139 10.49 -6.97 10.99
CA THR A 139 10.05 -5.62 11.40
C THR A 139 10.77 -5.11 12.65
N ASN A 140 11.53 -5.98 13.35
CA ASN A 140 12.23 -5.63 14.58
C ASN A 140 13.67 -5.20 14.28
N TRP A 141 14.10 -4.11 14.92
CA TRP A 141 15.44 -3.56 14.74
C TRP A 141 16.49 -4.22 15.64
N ASP A 142 16.08 -4.91 16.70
CA ASP A 142 16.97 -5.50 17.72
C ASP A 142 17.87 -6.62 17.18
N THR A 143 17.52 -7.23 16.05
CA THR A 143 18.34 -8.29 15.41
C THR A 143 19.35 -7.77 14.40
N ALA A 144 19.38 -6.46 14.14
CA ALA A 144 20.28 -5.83 13.17
C ALA A 144 21.55 -5.22 13.82
N ILE A 145 21.70 -5.37 15.14
CA ILE A 145 22.86 -4.96 15.97
C ILE A 145 23.58 -6.22 16.43
#